data_AF-A0AAV6GXA3-F1
#
_entry.id   AF-A0AAV6GXA3-F1
#
_cell.length_a   1.000
_cell.length_b   1.000
_cell.length_c   1.000
_cell.angle_alpha   90.00
_cell.angle_beta   90.00
_cell.angle_gamma   90.00
#
_symmetry.space_group_name_H-M   'P 1'
#
loop_
_entity.id
_entity.type
_entity.pdbx_description
1 polymer ?
#
loop_
_entity_poly.entity_id
_entity_poly.type
_entity_poly.pdbx_seq_one_letter_code
_entity_poly.pdbx_strand_id
1 'polypeptide(L)'
;MGTPYDYTSVMHYSRTVFTTVYGKATLTPIPDPDVPIGQIQGLSPTDILRIKKLYECCEYTLHSALLFSLTALGTACKTPEYNMVTTPE
;
A
#
# COMPACT_ATOMS: atom_id res chain seq x y z
N MET A 1 -0.55 11.97 -5.90
CA MET A 1 -1.02 10.99 -4.90
C MET A 1 -0.80 11.38 -3.44
N GLY A 2 -0.05 12.44 -3.10
CA GLY A 2 -0.14 13.16 -1.81
C GLY A 2 0.07 12.37 -0.51
N THR A 3 0.45 11.10 -0.58
CA THR A 3 0.74 10.26 0.58
C THR A 3 2.15 10.55 1.10
N PRO A 4 2.38 10.54 2.42
CA PRO A 4 3.72 10.70 2.99
C PRO A 4 4.67 9.58 2.54
N TYR A 5 5.97 9.80 2.77
CA TYR A 5 6.99 8.75 2.60
C TYR A 5 6.81 7.71 3.69
N ASP A 6 6.76 6.43 3.31
CA ASP A 6 6.50 5.33 4.23
C ASP A 6 7.73 4.40 4.27
N TYR A 7 8.48 4.48 5.37
CA TYR A 7 9.63 3.62 5.63
C TYR A 7 9.26 2.14 5.77
N THR A 8 7.98 1.85 6.07
CA THR A 8 7.44 0.50 6.21
C THR A 8 6.85 -0.04 4.91
N SER A 9 6.88 0.72 3.81
CA SER A 9 6.43 0.23 2.50
C SER A 9 7.19 -1.03 2.10
N VAL A 10 6.48 -2.01 1.52
CA VAL A 10 7.10 -3.25 1.02
C VAL A 10 8.09 -2.97 -0.12
N MET A 11 7.95 -1.80 -0.75
CA MET A 11 8.81 -1.33 -1.82
C MET A 11 10.04 -0.58 -1.30
N HIS A 12 10.15 -0.32 0.00
CA HIS A 12 11.31 0.36 0.57
C HIS A 12 12.51 -0.58 0.63
N TYR A 13 13.66 -0.17 0.12
CA TYR A 13 14.89 -0.96 0.19
C TYR A 13 15.35 -1.20 1.63
N SER A 14 16.06 -2.32 1.84
CA SER A 14 16.72 -2.60 3.12
C SER A 14 17.95 -1.72 3.33
N ARG A 15 18.37 -1.60 4.60
CA ARG A 15 19.45 -0.71 5.05
C ARG A 15 20.79 -0.95 4.36
N THR A 16 21.09 -2.20 4.02
CA THR A 16 22.38 -2.64 3.47
C THR A 16 22.27 -3.05 2.00
N VAL A 17 21.18 -2.68 1.30
CA VAL A 17 21.01 -3.05 -0.11
C VAL A 17 22.18 -2.53 -0.94
N PHE A 18 22.69 -3.35 -1.88
CA PHE A 18 23.79 -3.02 -2.79
C PHE A 18 25.13 -2.59 -2.12
N THR A 19 25.30 -2.83 -0.82
CA THR A 19 26.61 -2.61 -0.19
C THR A 19 27.65 -3.60 -0.73
N THR A 20 28.87 -3.12 -0.95
CA THR A 20 30.05 -3.97 -1.25
C THR A 20 30.80 -4.37 0.02
N VAL A 21 30.49 -3.77 1.16
CA VAL A 21 31.13 -4.02 2.46
C VAL A 21 30.11 -4.63 3.41
N TYR A 22 30.44 -5.79 3.97
CA TYR A 22 29.55 -6.52 4.89
C TYR A 22 29.08 -5.63 6.05
N GLY A 23 27.77 -5.61 6.29
CA GLY A 23 27.14 -4.85 7.37
C GLY A 23 27.12 -3.32 7.17
N LYS A 24 27.72 -2.77 6.11
CA LYS A 24 27.72 -1.32 5.88
C LYS A 24 26.38 -0.86 5.32
N ALA A 25 25.74 0.07 6.03
CA ALA A 25 24.51 0.71 5.57
C ALA A 25 24.76 1.58 4.33
N THR A 26 23.86 1.48 3.36
CA THR A 26 23.79 2.34 2.16
C THR A 26 22.64 3.34 2.26
N LEU A 27 21.63 3.03 3.08
CA LEU A 27 20.48 3.89 3.37
C LEU A 27 20.37 4.14 4.87
N THR A 28 20.18 5.39 5.27
CA THR A 28 19.95 5.78 6.67
C THR A 28 18.70 6.66 6.73
N PRO A 29 17.64 6.24 7.42
CA PRO A 29 16.45 7.07 7.60
C PRO A 29 16.76 8.39 8.32
N ILE A 30 15.96 9.42 8.07
CA ILE A 30 16.06 10.72 8.73
C ILE A 30 14.66 11.17 9.18
N PRO A 31 14.54 11.88 10.31
CA PRO A 31 15.61 12.29 11.22
C PRO A 31 16.09 11.18 12.16
N ASP A 32 15.31 10.11 12.32
CA ASP A 32 15.62 9.00 13.22
C ASP A 32 16.31 7.87 12.44
N PRO A 33 17.61 7.62 12.66
CA PRO A 33 18.36 6.59 11.93
C PRO A 33 17.98 5.16 12.31
N ASP A 34 17.28 4.94 13.43
CA ASP A 34 16.95 3.62 13.96
C ASP A 34 15.62 3.07 13.44
N VAL A 35 14.88 3.85 12.65
CA VAL A 35 13.64 3.40 12.00
C VAL A 35 13.89 2.12 11.17
N PRO A 36 13.10 1.05 11.38
CA PRO A 36 13.19 -0.16 10.55
C PRO A 36 12.82 0.11 9.10
N ILE A 37 13.60 -0.43 8.17
CA ILE A 37 13.37 -0.33 6.71
C ILE A 37 13.67 -1.65 6.02
N GLY A 38 13.01 -1.90 4.88
CA GLY A 38 13.23 -3.12 4.08
C GLY A 38 12.42 -4.32 4.51
N GLN A 39 11.26 -4.11 5.13
CA GLN A 39 10.34 -5.21 5.43
C GLN A 39 9.77 -5.79 4.13
N ILE A 40 9.54 -7.11 4.12
CA ILE A 40 8.93 -7.84 2.99
C ILE A 40 7.73 -8.69 3.42
N GLN A 41 7.20 -8.46 4.62
CA GLN A 41 6.11 -9.24 5.21
C GLN A 41 4.78 -9.00 4.48
N GLY A 42 4.55 -7.78 4.00
CA GLY A 42 3.32 -7.46 3.29
C GLY A 42 3.16 -5.97 3.00
N LEU A 43 2.03 -5.61 2.39
CA LEU A 43 1.71 -4.23 2.05
C LEU A 43 1.51 -3.38 3.30
N SER A 44 2.14 -2.21 3.34
CA SER A 44 1.83 -1.20 4.35
C SER A 44 0.44 -0.58 4.10
N PRO A 45 -0.17 0.06 5.11
CA PRO A 45 -1.40 0.83 4.91
C PRO A 45 -1.27 1.90 3.81
N THR A 46 -0.09 2.51 3.68
CA THR A 46 0.19 3.50 2.64
C THR A 46 0.25 2.86 1.26
N ASP A 47 0.84 1.66 1.13
CA ASP A 47 0.85 0.92 -0.14
C ASP A 47 -0.57 0.59 -0.60
N ILE A 48 -1.41 0.10 0.32
CA ILE A 48 -2.83 -0.20 0.03
C ILE A 48 -3.56 1.07 -0.41
N LEU A 49 -3.38 2.18 0.31
CA LEU A 49 -3.98 3.47 -0.04
C LEU A 49 -3.51 3.97 -1.41
N ARG A 50 -2.23 3.76 -1.74
CA ARG A 50 -1.64 4.11 -3.03
C ARG A 50 -2.29 3.33 -4.16
N ILE A 51 -2.39 2.02 -4.02
CA ILE A 51 -3.05 1.15 -5.00
C ILE A 51 -4.52 1.55 -5.17
N LYS A 52 -5.26 1.72 -4.06
CA LYS A 52 -6.68 2.09 -4.11
C LYS A 52 -6.92 3.39 -4.87
N LYS A 53 -6.12 4.43 -4.63
CA LYS A 53 -6.25 5.71 -5.33
C LYS A 53 -5.78 5.63 -6.78
N LEU A 54 -4.72 4.88 -7.07
CA LEU A 54 -4.20 4.71 -8.42
C LEU A 54 -5.22 4.00 -9.34
N TYR A 55 -5.89 2.98 -8.81
CA TYR A 55 -6.87 2.17 -9.54
C TYR A 55 -8.33 2.55 -9.27
N GLU A 56 -8.58 3.70 -8.62
CA GLU A 56 -9.94 4.19 -8.31
C GLU A 56 -10.84 3.13 -7.63
N CYS A 57 -10.26 2.33 -6.72
CA CYS A 57 -10.96 1.23 -6.07
C CYS A 57 -12.09 1.72 -5.16
N CYS A 58 -13.17 0.95 -5.12
CA CYS A 58 -14.34 1.24 -4.28
C CYS A 58 -14.04 0.90 -2.82
N GLU A 59 -14.39 1.81 -1.91
CA GLU A 59 -14.51 1.49 -0.49
C GLU A 59 -15.88 0.84 -0.27
N TYR A 60 -15.91 -0.49 -0.15
CA TYR A 60 -17.10 -1.19 0.30
C TYR A 60 -17.14 -1.18 1.83
N THR A 61 -17.65 -0.12 2.44
CA THR A 61 -18.09 -0.20 3.84
C THR A 61 -19.34 -1.08 3.89
N LEU A 62 -19.21 -2.31 4.41
CA LEU A 62 -20.35 -3.03 4.96
C LEU A 62 -20.88 -2.20 6.14
N HIS A 63 -21.77 -1.26 5.87
CA HIS A 63 -22.61 -0.73 6.92
C HIS A 63 -23.37 -1.93 7.48
N SER A 64 -23.14 -2.22 8.76
CA SER A 64 -23.94 -3.17 9.54
C SER A 64 -25.41 -2.93 9.20
N ALA A 65 -26.11 -4.02 8.87
CA ALA A 65 -27.39 -4.04 8.18
C ALA A 65 -28.59 -3.50 9.01
N LEU A 66 -28.50 -2.29 9.56
CA LEU A 66 -29.55 -1.75 10.43
C LEU A 66 -30.02 -0.32 10.18
N LEU A 67 -29.43 0.48 9.29
CA LEU A 67 -29.98 1.82 8.98
C LEU A 67 -29.83 2.19 7.50
N PHE A 68 -30.79 1.77 6.67
CA PHE A 68 -31.08 2.42 5.39
C PHE A 68 -32.38 3.21 5.54
N SER A 69 -32.27 4.51 5.82
CA SER A 69 -33.23 5.49 5.32
C SER A 69 -32.45 6.58 4.59
N LEU A 70 -32.65 6.60 3.26
CA LEU A 70 -32.44 7.70 2.34
C LEU A 70 -31.13 8.52 2.49
N THR A 71 -30.18 8.30 1.59
CA THR A 71 -30.00 9.18 0.41
C THR A 71 -28.92 8.59 -0.49
N ALA A 72 -29.31 8.18 -1.69
CA ALA A 72 -28.40 7.96 -2.78
C ALA A 72 -27.92 9.33 -3.28
N LEU A 73 -26.70 9.73 -2.90
CA LEU A 73 -25.90 10.64 -3.72
C LEU A 73 -24.57 9.94 -3.99
N GLY A 74 -24.36 9.64 -5.27
CA GLY A 74 -23.45 8.61 -5.72
C GLY A 74 -21.96 8.94 -5.69
N THR A 75 -21.20 7.89 -5.93
CA THR A 75 -20.13 7.89 -6.92
C THR A 75 -20.15 6.49 -7.51
N ALA A 76 -20.40 6.36 -8.81
CA ALA A 76 -20.33 5.09 -9.52
C ALA A 76 -18.88 4.63 -9.45
N CYS A 77 -18.58 3.71 -8.54
CA CYS A 77 -17.26 3.15 -8.51
C CYS A 77 -17.10 2.16 -9.66
N LYS A 78 -16.00 2.27 -10.41
CA LYS A 78 -15.65 1.31 -11.44
C LYS A 78 -15.32 -0.01 -10.76
N THR A 79 -16.14 -1.03 -11.00
CA THR A 79 -15.72 -2.40 -10.73
C THR A 79 -14.53 -2.71 -11.65
N PRO A 80 -13.38 -3.14 -11.11
CA PRO A 80 -12.34 -3.68 -11.97
C PRO A 80 -12.90 -4.92 -12.66
N GLU A 81 -12.93 -4.91 -14.00
CA GLU A 81 -13.10 -6.10 -14.80
C GLU A 81 -11.82 -6.94 -14.64
N TYR A 82 -11.78 -7.78 -13.60
CA TYR A 82 -10.67 -8.69 -13.38
C TYR A 82 -10.70 -9.78 -14.46
N ASN A 83 -9.89 -9.61 -15.51
CA ASN A 83 -9.51 -10.74 -16.34
C ASN A 83 -8.58 -11.64 -15.51
N MET A 84 -9.11 -12.77 -15.04
CA MET A 84 -8.29 -13.79 -14.37
C MET A 84 -7.26 -14.31 -15.38
N VAL A 85 -6.03 -13.81 -15.30
CA VAL A 85 -4.90 -14.42 -15.98
C VAL A 85 -4.62 -15.71 -15.25
N THR A 86 -5.14 -16.83 -15.75
CA THR A 86 -4.72 -18.16 -15.32
C THR A 86 -3.29 -18.35 -15.82
N THR A 87 -2.30 -18.24 -14.94
CA THR A 87 -0.95 -18.72 -15.24
C THR A 87 -0.99 -20.25 -15.19
N PRO A 88 -0.57 -20.97 -16.24
CA PRO A 88 -0.38 -22.41 -16.14
C PRO A 88 0.79 -22.70 -15.19
N GLU A 89 0.61 -23.73 -14.36
CA GLU A 89 1.67 -24.34 -13.55
C GLU A 89 2.81 -24.90 -14.41
#